data_AF-A0A8S2FVF7-F1
#
_entry.id   AF-A0A8S2FVF7-F1
#
_cell.length_a   1.000
_cell.length_b   1.000
_cell.length_c   1.000
_cell.angle_alpha   90.00
_cell.angle_beta   90.00
_cell.angle_gamma   90.00
#
_symmetry.space_group_name_H-M   'P 1'
#
loop_
_entity.id
_entity.type
_entity.pdbx_description
1 polymer ?
#
loop_
_entity_poly.entity_id
_entity_poly.type
_entity_poly.pdbx_seq_one_letter_code
_entity_poly.pdbx_strand_id
1 'polypeptide(L)'
;IFHFRFWMYGEWFDVVIDDLLPFHSDGRLVFCRNKKDKNECWAPLLEKAYAKVCGSYEAMEGGFTTDALIDMTGGIEEAFELNGVTTPDFKDQVKRVLWQAYLRKSMLGCSITADPNVTEARLSNGLVKGHAYSITRVADVTSNNASITLVRCLNPWGNETEWNGACSQLWSTISAEEQHELSVRAQDGEFWMSYDDFFKNFHQLHICHRGPASLGTTEGDAETCSWSNLFRDDKLTWKEEAFHGEWRPGVSAGGSGQTGKEKYWTNPQYLVKVNYTDDGDEQNLCTMIIALMQKETRLRRIQGKEGEDYVQFRVFKRQYIEVTCLLRLKITYSIHLG
;
A
#
# COMPACT_ATOMS: atom_id res chain seq x y z
N ILE A 1 -6.28 30.76 -0.03
CA ILE A 1 -5.06 30.01 -0.42
C ILE A 1 -4.89 28.85 0.54
N PHE A 2 -4.65 27.65 0.02
CA PHE A 2 -4.54 26.40 0.77
C PHE A 2 -3.27 25.66 0.35
N HIS A 3 -2.80 24.74 1.19
CA HIS A 3 -1.66 23.89 0.85
C HIS A 3 -1.86 22.46 1.37
N PHE A 4 -1.30 21.49 0.66
CA PHE A 4 -1.34 20.08 0.98
C PHE A 4 0.05 19.47 0.78
N ARG A 5 0.36 18.41 1.52
CA ARG A 5 1.63 17.67 1.37
C ARG A 5 1.36 16.33 0.72
N PHE A 6 2.16 16.01 -0.30
CA PHE A 6 2.16 14.70 -0.96
C PHE A 6 3.56 14.11 -0.88
N TRP A 7 3.63 12.81 -0.63
CA TRP A 7 4.86 12.06 -0.69
C TRP A 7 5.17 11.73 -2.15
N MET A 8 6.32 12.16 -2.64
CA MET A 8 6.78 11.86 -3.99
C MET A 8 8.20 11.32 -3.90
N TYR A 9 8.39 10.08 -4.35
CA TYR A 9 9.72 9.51 -4.58
C TYR A 9 10.67 9.51 -3.37
N GLY A 10 10.14 9.37 -2.15
CA GLY A 10 10.91 9.37 -0.91
C GLY A 10 10.78 10.62 -0.05
N GLU A 11 10.17 11.69 -0.56
CA GLU A 11 10.17 13.01 0.10
C GLU A 11 8.78 13.63 0.12
N TRP A 12 8.49 14.45 1.14
CA TRP A 12 7.24 15.20 1.24
C TRP A 12 7.34 16.54 0.50
N PHE A 13 6.44 16.78 -0.45
CA PHE A 13 6.33 17.99 -1.24
C PHE A 13 5.10 18.80 -0.86
N ASP A 14 5.30 20.11 -0.60
CA ASP A 14 4.22 21.05 -0.30
C ASP A 14 3.64 21.66 -1.58
N VAL A 15 2.33 21.56 -1.74
CA VAL A 15 1.60 21.98 -2.93
C VAL A 15 0.58 23.04 -2.56
N VAL A 16 0.85 24.27 -2.98
CA VAL A 16 -0.03 25.42 -2.76
C VAL A 16 -1.05 25.56 -3.89
N ILE A 17 -2.30 25.79 -3.54
CA ILE A 17 -3.41 26.04 -4.48
C ILE A 17 -4.28 27.22 -4.03
N ASP A 18 -4.94 27.86 -4.99
CA ASP A 18 -6.09 28.71 -4.73
C ASP A 18 -7.37 27.87 -4.53
N ASP A 19 -8.47 28.52 -4.19
CA ASP A 19 -9.78 27.92 -3.87
C ASP A 19 -10.79 27.92 -5.03
N LEU A 20 -10.35 28.26 -6.25
CA LEU A 20 -11.22 28.18 -7.44
C LEU A 20 -11.43 26.72 -7.82
N LEU A 21 -12.64 26.22 -7.59
CA LEU A 21 -13.02 24.85 -7.92
C LEU A 21 -13.89 24.80 -9.19
N PRO A 22 -13.85 23.70 -9.97
CA PRO A 22 -14.74 23.52 -11.10
C PRO A 22 -16.19 23.29 -10.65
N PHE A 23 -17.12 24.11 -11.16
CA PHE A 23 -18.55 24.00 -10.92
C PHE A 23 -19.32 23.75 -12.22
N HIS A 24 -20.39 22.96 -12.13
CA HIS A 24 -21.43 22.91 -13.14
C HIS A 24 -22.19 24.24 -13.18
N SER A 25 -22.94 24.46 -14.27
CA SER A 25 -23.81 25.63 -14.44
C SER A 25 -24.88 25.77 -13.35
N ASP A 26 -25.24 24.67 -12.68
CA ASP A 26 -26.18 24.63 -11.57
C ASP A 26 -25.54 24.90 -10.19
N GLY A 27 -24.25 25.25 -10.15
CA GLY A 27 -23.53 25.58 -8.92
C GLY A 27 -23.08 24.37 -8.09
N ARG A 28 -23.17 23.14 -8.62
CA ARG A 28 -22.60 21.95 -7.98
C ARG A 28 -21.15 21.72 -8.40
N LEU A 29 -20.30 21.27 -7.47
CA LEU A 29 -18.94 20.83 -7.78
C LEU A 29 -18.97 19.70 -8.82
N VAL A 30 -18.07 19.79 -9.80
CA VAL A 30 -17.93 18.81 -10.89
C VAL A 30 -17.34 17.49 -10.40
N PHE A 31 -16.32 17.59 -9.54
CA PHE A 31 -15.54 16.44 -9.06
C PHE A 31 -15.90 16.05 -7.60
N CYS A 32 -14.91 15.73 -6.77
CA CYS A 32 -15.11 15.33 -5.38
C CYS A 32 -15.95 16.36 -4.61
N ARG A 33 -16.89 15.88 -3.78
CA ARG A 33 -17.74 16.70 -2.92
C ARG A 33 -18.32 15.89 -1.77
N ASN A 34 -18.50 16.53 -0.62
CA ASN A 34 -19.29 15.95 0.45
C ASN A 34 -20.79 16.10 0.13
N LYS A 35 -21.52 14.97 0.15
CA LYS A 35 -22.97 14.93 -0.12
C LYS A 35 -23.82 15.42 1.06
N LYS A 36 -23.34 15.26 2.30
CA LYS A 36 -24.03 15.60 3.56
C LYS A 36 -23.78 17.05 3.96
N ASP A 37 -22.52 17.48 3.97
CA ASP A 37 -22.13 18.85 4.30
C ASP A 37 -21.53 19.56 3.08
N LYS A 38 -22.30 20.48 2.49
CA LYS A 38 -21.87 21.23 1.30
C LYS A 38 -20.80 22.27 1.60
N ASN A 39 -20.60 22.63 2.87
CA ASN A 39 -19.60 23.63 3.28
C ASN A 39 -18.23 22.99 3.56
N GLU A 40 -18.14 21.66 3.58
CA GLU A 40 -16.88 20.95 3.77
C GLU A 40 -16.11 20.84 2.44
N CYS A 41 -15.09 21.68 2.27
CA CYS A 41 -14.35 21.79 1.01
C CYS A 41 -12.93 21.22 1.04
N TRP A 42 -12.47 20.61 2.15
CA TRP A 42 -11.09 20.10 2.22
C TRP A 42 -10.83 18.97 1.20
N ALA A 43 -11.80 18.07 0.99
CA ALA A 43 -11.67 16.96 0.03
C ALA A 43 -11.61 17.44 -1.43
N PRO A 44 -12.51 18.33 -1.91
CA PRO A 44 -12.37 18.95 -3.23
C PRO A 44 -11.04 19.71 -3.42
N LEU A 45 -10.56 20.40 -2.37
CA LEU A 45 -9.29 21.12 -2.42
C LEU A 45 -8.09 20.16 -2.44
N LEU A 46 -8.14 19.06 -1.69
CA LEU A 46 -7.13 18.00 -1.73
C LEU A 46 -7.05 17.38 -3.13
N GLU A 47 -8.20 17.05 -3.71
CA GLU A 47 -8.28 16.52 -5.08
C GLU A 47 -7.70 17.52 -6.09
N LYS A 48 -7.99 18.82 -5.96
CA LYS A 48 -7.38 19.86 -6.80
C LYS A 48 -5.86 19.91 -6.65
N ALA A 49 -5.35 19.84 -5.43
CA ALA A 49 -3.91 19.85 -5.17
C ALA A 49 -3.23 18.61 -5.77
N TYR A 50 -3.86 17.45 -5.68
CA TYR A 50 -3.36 16.23 -6.30
C TYR A 50 -3.44 16.28 -7.83
N ALA A 51 -4.52 16.82 -8.40
CA ALA A 51 -4.63 17.07 -9.84
C ALA A 51 -3.50 17.98 -10.35
N LYS A 52 -3.10 18.99 -9.57
CA LYS A 52 -1.95 19.84 -9.90
C LYS A 52 -0.63 19.07 -9.92
N VAL A 53 -0.43 18.11 -9.00
CA VAL A 53 0.74 17.21 -9.00
C VAL A 53 0.71 16.29 -10.22
N CYS A 54 -0.46 15.77 -10.57
CA CYS A 54 -0.67 14.89 -11.72
C CYS A 54 -0.66 15.64 -13.06
N GLY A 55 -0.76 16.97 -13.06
CA GLY A 55 -0.73 17.85 -14.22
C GLY A 55 -2.11 18.37 -14.66
N SER A 56 -3.18 17.60 -14.47
CA SER A 56 -4.56 18.02 -14.68
C SER A 56 -5.54 17.09 -13.95
N TYR A 57 -6.83 17.45 -13.91
CA TYR A 57 -7.88 16.54 -13.41
C TYR A 57 -8.02 15.29 -14.28
N GLU A 58 -7.93 15.44 -15.61
CA GLU A 58 -7.98 14.34 -16.57
C GLU A 58 -6.80 13.38 -16.40
N ALA A 59 -5.62 13.89 -16.04
CA ALA A 59 -4.43 13.06 -15.80
C ALA A 59 -4.56 12.15 -14.55
N MET A 60 -5.57 12.35 -13.69
CA MET A 60 -5.87 11.46 -12.58
C MET A 60 -6.79 10.30 -12.99
N GLU A 61 -7.43 10.36 -14.16
CA GLU A 61 -8.34 9.32 -14.63
C GLU A 61 -7.60 8.00 -14.87
N GLY A 62 -8.17 6.89 -14.37
CA GLY A 62 -7.59 5.56 -14.52
C GLY A 62 -6.39 5.25 -13.60
N GLY A 63 -6.09 6.10 -12.61
CA GLY A 63 -5.08 5.81 -11.59
C GLY A 63 -5.47 4.66 -10.66
N PHE A 64 -4.48 3.95 -10.11
CA PHE A 64 -4.71 2.94 -9.08
C PHE A 64 -4.91 3.61 -7.71
N THR A 65 -5.86 3.12 -6.91
CA THR A 65 -6.09 3.63 -5.55
C THR A 65 -4.83 3.51 -4.68
N THR A 66 -3.97 2.53 -4.96
CA THR A 66 -2.74 2.28 -4.21
C THR A 66 -1.66 3.33 -4.49
N ASP A 67 -1.51 3.78 -5.74
CA ASP A 67 -0.64 4.91 -6.08
C ASP A 67 -1.04 6.18 -5.30
N ALA A 68 -2.35 6.45 -5.24
CA ALA A 68 -2.86 7.59 -4.47
C ALA A 68 -2.60 7.43 -2.97
N LEU A 69 -2.74 6.23 -2.41
CA LEU A 69 -2.43 5.97 -1.00
C LEU A 69 -0.94 6.17 -0.69
N ILE A 70 -0.05 5.71 -1.57
CA ILE A 70 1.40 5.95 -1.43
C ILE A 70 1.67 7.45 -1.48
N ASP A 71 1.14 8.17 -2.47
CA ASP A 71 1.39 9.61 -2.59
C ASP A 71 0.79 10.43 -1.45
N MET A 72 -0.28 9.96 -0.82
CA MET A 72 -0.91 10.64 0.32
C MET A 72 -0.27 10.32 1.66
N THR A 73 0.47 9.21 1.75
CA THR A 73 0.96 8.72 3.06
C THR A 73 2.44 8.41 3.11
N GLY A 74 3.13 8.25 2.00
CA GLY A 74 4.51 7.75 1.95
C GLY A 74 4.66 6.32 2.44
N GLY A 75 3.59 5.52 2.39
CA GLY A 75 3.64 4.11 2.73
C GLY A 75 4.16 3.24 1.58
N ILE A 76 4.30 1.94 1.86
CA ILE A 76 4.65 0.91 0.88
C ILE A 76 3.42 0.05 0.60
N GLU A 77 3.13 -0.19 -0.66
CA GLU A 77 2.05 -1.08 -1.07
C GLU A 77 2.48 -2.56 -1.07
N GLU A 78 1.58 -3.42 -0.60
CA GLU A 78 1.51 -4.84 -0.91
C GLU A 78 0.10 -5.17 -1.41
N ALA A 79 -0.01 -5.89 -2.53
CA ALA A 79 -1.28 -6.25 -3.14
C ALA A 79 -1.39 -7.77 -3.37
N PHE A 80 -2.59 -8.32 -3.15
CA PHE A 80 -2.91 -9.73 -3.35
C PHE A 80 -4.06 -9.88 -4.33
N GLU A 81 -3.86 -10.69 -5.36
CA GLU A 81 -4.94 -11.21 -6.20
C GLU A 81 -5.62 -12.37 -5.47
N LEU A 82 -6.88 -12.18 -5.11
CA LEU A 82 -7.70 -13.15 -4.38
C LEU A 82 -8.49 -14.06 -5.34
N ASN A 83 -8.71 -13.61 -6.58
CA ASN A 83 -9.39 -14.39 -7.60
C ASN A 83 -8.43 -15.37 -8.29
N GLY A 84 -8.86 -16.63 -8.49
CA GLY A 84 -8.07 -17.66 -9.16
C GLY A 84 -7.91 -18.94 -8.34
N VAL A 85 -6.80 -19.65 -8.55
CA VAL A 85 -6.50 -20.90 -7.82
C VAL A 85 -6.08 -20.56 -6.40
N THR A 86 -7.03 -20.67 -5.48
CA THR A 86 -6.79 -20.49 -4.05
C THR A 86 -6.42 -21.83 -3.42
N THR A 87 -5.23 -21.93 -2.82
CA THR A 87 -4.86 -23.04 -1.94
C THR A 87 -5.16 -22.68 -0.48
N PRO A 88 -5.37 -23.68 0.40
CA PRO A 88 -5.48 -23.42 1.83
C PRO A 88 -4.28 -22.62 2.38
N ASP A 89 -3.06 -22.98 1.97
CA ASP A 89 -1.84 -22.31 2.39
C ASP A 89 -1.80 -20.82 1.99
N PHE A 90 -2.23 -20.50 0.77
CA PHE A 90 -2.30 -19.11 0.30
C PHE A 90 -3.33 -18.32 1.10
N LYS A 91 -4.50 -18.92 1.34
CA LYS A 91 -5.56 -18.31 2.12
C LYS A 91 -5.11 -18.04 3.58
N ASP A 92 -4.38 -18.95 4.17
CA ASP A 92 -3.81 -18.78 5.51
C ASP A 92 -2.68 -17.73 5.54
N GLN A 93 -1.85 -17.67 4.50
CA GLN A 93 -0.84 -16.62 4.35
C GLN A 93 -1.49 -15.23 4.29
N VAL A 94 -2.47 -15.03 3.41
CA VAL A 94 -3.19 -13.74 3.28
C VAL A 94 -3.88 -13.38 4.59
N LYS A 95 -4.45 -14.36 5.31
CA LYS A 95 -5.09 -14.15 6.61
C LYS A 95 -4.09 -13.61 7.64
N ARG A 96 -2.90 -14.22 7.72
CA ARG A 96 -1.82 -13.77 8.61
C ARG A 96 -1.37 -12.36 8.25
N VAL A 97 -1.11 -12.09 6.97
CA VAL A 97 -0.68 -10.77 6.51
C VAL A 97 -1.73 -9.70 6.83
N LEU A 98 -3.00 -9.98 6.55
CA LEU A 98 -4.12 -9.07 6.85
C LEU A 98 -4.18 -8.72 8.35
N TRP A 99 -4.06 -9.73 9.22
CA TRP A 99 -4.05 -9.53 10.68
C TRP A 99 -2.85 -8.68 11.12
N GLN A 100 -1.66 -9.02 10.64
CA GLN A 100 -0.43 -8.29 10.96
C GLN A 100 -0.48 -6.84 10.45
N ALA A 101 -1.05 -6.61 9.27
CA ALA A 101 -1.22 -5.28 8.70
C ALA A 101 -2.23 -4.44 9.50
N TYR A 102 -3.35 -5.04 9.94
CA TYR A 102 -4.33 -4.41 10.81
C TYR A 102 -3.73 -4.02 12.17
N LEU A 103 -2.97 -4.93 12.81
CA LEU A 103 -2.30 -4.64 14.08
C LEU A 103 -1.30 -3.48 13.95
N ARG A 104 -0.56 -3.42 12.84
CA ARG A 104 0.38 -2.34 12.51
C ARG A 104 -0.27 -1.05 11.99
N LYS A 105 -1.61 -0.96 12.03
CA LYS A 105 -2.38 0.21 11.56
C LYS A 105 -2.06 0.60 10.11
N SER A 106 -1.77 -0.41 9.28
CA SER A 106 -1.68 -0.24 7.83
C SER A 106 -3.05 0.18 7.29
N MET A 107 -3.08 0.90 6.17
CA MET A 107 -4.34 1.18 5.50
C MET A 107 -4.70 -0.02 4.63
N LEU A 108 -5.95 -0.47 4.74
CA LEU A 108 -6.41 -1.69 4.10
C LEU A 108 -7.57 -1.36 3.16
N GLY A 109 -7.46 -1.83 1.93
CA GLY A 109 -8.48 -1.67 0.89
C GLY A 109 -8.75 -2.99 0.19
N CYS A 110 -9.91 -3.10 -0.42
CA CYS A 110 -10.27 -4.25 -1.23
C CYS A 110 -11.18 -3.82 -2.38
N SER A 111 -11.19 -4.58 -3.46
CA SER A 111 -12.04 -4.26 -4.60
C SER A 111 -12.51 -5.50 -5.34
N ILE A 112 -13.56 -5.31 -6.12
CA ILE A 112 -14.12 -6.32 -7.01
C ILE A 112 -13.96 -5.78 -8.43
N THR A 113 -13.15 -6.42 -9.25
CA THR A 113 -12.97 -6.06 -10.67
C THR A 113 -14.31 -6.05 -11.41
N ALA A 114 -14.58 -4.97 -12.14
CA ALA A 114 -15.72 -4.87 -13.05
C ALA A 114 -15.36 -5.33 -14.47
N ASP A 115 -16.38 -5.56 -15.29
CA ASP A 115 -16.21 -5.63 -16.74
C ASP A 115 -15.71 -4.27 -17.24
N PRO A 116 -14.73 -4.21 -18.16
CA PRO A 116 -14.22 -2.95 -18.71
C PRO A 116 -15.29 -1.96 -19.20
N ASN A 117 -16.45 -2.46 -19.63
CA ASN A 117 -17.53 -1.64 -20.17
C ASN A 117 -18.64 -1.29 -19.15
N VAL A 118 -18.52 -1.76 -17.91
CA VAL A 118 -19.57 -1.55 -16.89
C VAL A 118 -18.96 -1.01 -15.61
N THR A 119 -19.04 0.31 -15.43
CA THR A 119 -18.66 0.96 -14.18
C THR A 119 -19.73 0.66 -13.12
N GLU A 120 -19.31 0.24 -11.92
CA GLU A 120 -20.16 0.24 -10.72
C GLU A 120 -21.38 -0.71 -10.78
N ALA A 121 -21.19 -1.92 -11.30
CA ALA A 121 -22.25 -2.93 -11.36
C ALA A 121 -22.59 -3.50 -9.98
N ARG A 122 -23.85 -3.35 -9.56
CA ARG A 122 -24.35 -3.94 -8.31
C ARG A 122 -24.59 -5.44 -8.44
N LEU A 123 -24.17 -6.19 -7.44
CA LEU A 123 -24.39 -7.62 -7.31
C LEU A 123 -25.62 -7.93 -6.46
N SER A 124 -26.18 -9.13 -6.64
CA SER A 124 -27.34 -9.61 -5.87
C SER A 124 -27.07 -9.71 -4.36
N ASN A 125 -25.80 -9.80 -3.98
CA ASN A 125 -25.35 -9.86 -2.58
C ASN A 125 -25.12 -8.46 -1.93
N GLY A 126 -25.44 -7.38 -2.65
CA GLY A 126 -25.30 -5.99 -2.18
C GLY A 126 -23.92 -5.35 -2.46
N LEU A 127 -22.92 -6.12 -2.89
CA LEU A 127 -21.60 -5.59 -3.24
C LEU A 127 -21.61 -4.91 -4.62
N VAL A 128 -20.64 -4.03 -4.86
CA VAL A 128 -20.49 -3.22 -6.07
C VAL A 128 -19.17 -3.57 -6.74
N LYS A 129 -19.24 -3.92 -8.03
CA LYS A 129 -18.06 -4.14 -8.89
C LYS A 129 -17.48 -2.82 -9.38
N GLY A 130 -16.18 -2.76 -9.63
CA GLY A 130 -15.49 -1.55 -10.08
C GLY A 130 -15.43 -0.49 -8.99
N HIS A 131 -15.50 -0.91 -7.73
CA HIS A 131 -15.57 -0.03 -6.57
C HIS A 131 -14.56 -0.46 -5.50
N ALA A 132 -13.95 0.53 -4.84
CA ALA A 132 -13.00 0.32 -3.75
C ALA A 132 -13.72 0.39 -2.41
N TYR A 133 -13.49 -0.62 -1.57
CA TYR A 133 -13.94 -0.70 -0.20
C TYR A 133 -12.74 -0.54 0.74
N SER A 134 -12.96 0.01 1.93
CA SER A 134 -11.93 0.06 2.98
C SER A 134 -12.15 -1.05 3.99
N ILE A 135 -11.09 -1.73 4.44
CA ILE A 135 -11.18 -2.67 5.56
C ILE A 135 -10.87 -1.89 6.84
N THR A 136 -11.85 -1.73 7.71
CA THR A 136 -11.73 -0.88 8.90
C THR A 136 -11.43 -1.67 10.17
N ARG A 137 -11.71 -2.98 10.19
CA ARG A 137 -11.43 -3.85 11.33
C ARG A 137 -11.27 -5.30 10.91
N VAL A 138 -10.42 -6.03 11.62
CA VAL A 138 -10.35 -7.49 11.59
C VAL A 138 -10.54 -7.98 13.03
N ALA A 139 -11.36 -9.02 13.22
CA ALA A 139 -11.64 -9.58 14.54
C ALA A 139 -11.76 -11.10 14.48
N ASP A 140 -11.29 -11.79 15.51
CA ASP A 140 -11.58 -13.20 15.72
C ASP A 140 -12.68 -13.31 16.78
N VAL A 141 -13.72 -14.09 16.48
CA VAL A 141 -14.87 -14.36 17.37
C VAL A 141 -15.03 -15.85 17.59
N THR A 142 -15.61 -16.22 18.74
CA THR A 142 -15.93 -17.61 19.03
C THR A 142 -17.40 -17.89 18.71
N SER A 143 -17.64 -18.77 17.76
CA SER A 143 -18.98 -19.21 17.38
C SER A 143 -19.05 -20.73 17.43
N ASN A 144 -19.97 -21.29 18.23
CA ASN A 144 -20.13 -22.75 18.39
C ASN A 144 -18.82 -23.51 18.71
N ASN A 145 -17.98 -22.95 19.58
CA ASN A 145 -16.64 -23.47 19.95
C ASN A 145 -15.60 -23.47 18.81
N ALA A 146 -15.85 -22.77 17.71
CA ALA A 146 -14.88 -22.54 16.65
C ALA A 146 -14.49 -21.06 16.59
N SER A 147 -13.20 -20.78 16.38
CA SER A 147 -12.72 -19.42 16.11
C SER A 147 -12.98 -19.08 14.64
N ILE A 148 -13.66 -17.96 14.42
CA ILE A 148 -14.02 -17.45 13.08
C ILE A 148 -13.47 -16.05 12.95
N THR A 149 -12.76 -15.81 11.85
CA THR A 149 -12.25 -14.47 11.53
C THR A 149 -13.26 -13.68 10.73
N LEU A 150 -13.53 -12.49 11.21
CA LEU A 150 -14.41 -11.50 10.63
C LEU A 150 -13.61 -10.33 10.08
N VAL A 151 -14.07 -9.82 8.94
CA VAL A 151 -13.54 -8.62 8.28
C VAL A 151 -14.66 -7.59 8.22
N ARG A 152 -14.39 -6.38 8.71
CA ARG A 152 -15.30 -5.24 8.59
C ARG A 152 -14.88 -4.40 7.40
N CYS A 153 -15.78 -4.26 6.44
CA CYS A 153 -15.58 -3.46 5.25
C CYS A 153 -16.47 -2.22 5.31
N LEU A 154 -16.00 -1.11 4.75
CA LEU A 154 -16.71 0.15 4.59
C LEU A 154 -16.88 0.42 3.09
N ASN A 155 -18.12 0.66 2.68
CA ASN A 155 -18.47 1.27 1.41
C ASN A 155 -18.41 2.81 1.55
N PRO A 156 -17.45 3.51 0.92
CA PRO A 156 -17.29 4.96 1.05
C PRO A 156 -18.50 5.80 0.60
N TRP A 157 -19.40 5.25 -0.21
CA TRP A 157 -20.60 5.99 -0.62
C TRP A 157 -21.66 6.08 0.47
N GLY A 158 -21.59 5.23 1.50
CA GLY A 158 -22.54 5.22 2.62
C GLY A 158 -24.00 5.17 2.16
N ASN A 159 -24.27 4.52 1.02
CA ASN A 159 -25.62 4.29 0.52
C ASN A 159 -26.18 3.01 1.14
N GLU A 160 -27.52 2.85 1.11
CA GLU A 160 -28.27 1.71 1.67
C GLU A 160 -27.90 0.32 1.08
N THR A 161 -26.89 0.24 0.20
CA THR A 161 -26.40 -1.01 -0.37
C THR A 161 -25.28 -1.57 0.50
N GLU A 162 -25.69 -2.29 1.53
CA GLU A 162 -24.82 -3.07 2.40
C GLU A 162 -24.82 -4.56 1.99
N TRP A 163 -23.78 -5.28 2.39
CA TRP A 163 -23.71 -6.73 2.26
C TRP A 163 -24.92 -7.41 2.92
N ASN A 164 -25.63 -8.24 2.16
CA ASN A 164 -26.83 -8.93 2.64
C ASN A 164 -26.61 -10.43 2.92
N GLY A 165 -25.35 -10.89 2.89
CA GLY A 165 -25.02 -12.29 3.11
C GLY A 165 -25.10 -12.73 4.57
N ALA A 166 -24.60 -13.95 4.84
CA ALA A 166 -24.86 -14.71 6.07
C ALA A 166 -24.30 -14.12 7.39
N CYS A 167 -23.81 -12.88 7.39
CA CYS A 167 -23.30 -12.24 8.61
C CYS A 167 -24.38 -12.12 9.69
N SER A 168 -25.66 -11.94 9.32
CA SER A 168 -26.78 -11.90 10.26
C SER A 168 -27.01 -13.23 11.00
N GLN A 169 -26.82 -14.36 10.31
CA GLN A 169 -26.93 -15.69 10.92
C GLN A 169 -25.77 -15.95 11.88
N LEU A 170 -24.55 -15.57 11.50
CA LEU A 170 -23.37 -15.66 12.37
C LEU A 170 -23.49 -14.74 13.60
N TRP A 171 -24.09 -13.56 13.44
CA TRP A 171 -24.29 -12.62 14.54
C TRP A 171 -25.14 -13.20 15.66
N SER A 172 -26.11 -14.06 15.32
CA SER A 172 -26.97 -14.72 16.30
C SER A 172 -26.28 -15.81 17.12
N THR A 173 -25.10 -16.27 16.71
CA THR A 173 -24.38 -17.39 17.35
C THR A 173 -23.18 -16.95 18.19
N ILE A 174 -22.81 -15.67 18.16
CA ILE A 174 -21.72 -15.09 18.97
C ILE A 174 -22.25 -14.48 20.27
N SER A 175 -21.38 -14.31 21.27
CA SER A 175 -21.77 -13.80 22.60
C SER A 175 -22.30 -12.37 22.55
N ALA A 176 -23.11 -11.97 23.54
CA ALA A 176 -23.65 -10.61 23.61
C ALA A 176 -22.54 -9.57 23.81
N GLU A 177 -21.48 -9.95 24.52
CA GLU A 177 -20.27 -9.14 24.73
C GLU A 177 -19.54 -8.87 23.40
N GLU A 178 -19.30 -9.91 22.59
CA GLU A 178 -18.69 -9.77 21.26
C GLU A 178 -19.58 -8.94 20.32
N GLN A 179 -20.91 -9.15 20.35
CA GLN A 179 -21.85 -8.34 19.55
C GLN A 179 -21.80 -6.86 19.93
N HIS A 180 -21.70 -6.55 21.22
CA HIS A 180 -21.59 -5.18 21.70
C HIS A 180 -20.26 -4.56 21.27
N GLU A 181 -19.14 -5.27 21.38
CA GLU A 181 -17.82 -4.78 21.00
C GLU A 181 -17.65 -4.57 19.47
N LEU A 182 -18.31 -5.43 18.69
CA LEU A 182 -18.24 -5.41 17.24
C LEU A 182 -19.41 -4.66 16.61
N SER A 183 -20.27 -4.03 17.43
CA SER A 183 -21.41 -3.26 16.94
C SER A 183 -20.97 -2.17 15.96
N VAL A 184 -21.76 -2.04 14.89
CA VAL A 184 -21.54 -1.06 13.81
C VAL A 184 -22.64 -0.02 13.89
N ARG A 185 -22.35 1.22 13.52
CA ARG A 185 -23.40 2.23 13.41
C ARG A 185 -24.22 1.91 12.17
N ALA A 186 -25.54 1.84 12.31
CA ALA A 186 -26.41 1.58 11.18
C ALA A 186 -26.29 2.71 10.14
N GLN A 187 -26.32 2.35 8.84
CA GLN A 187 -26.44 3.27 7.70
C GLN A 187 -25.22 4.16 7.41
N ASP A 188 -24.02 3.72 7.77
CA ASP A 188 -22.76 4.38 7.35
C ASP A 188 -22.02 3.64 6.23
N GLY A 189 -22.55 2.49 5.78
CA GLY A 189 -21.94 1.64 4.76
C GLY A 189 -20.90 0.65 5.31
N GLU A 190 -20.70 0.60 6.63
CA GLU A 190 -19.89 -0.45 7.27
C GLU A 190 -20.69 -1.75 7.43
N PHE A 191 -20.06 -2.87 7.10
CA PHE A 191 -20.63 -4.20 7.30
C PHE A 191 -19.56 -5.23 7.67
N TRP A 192 -19.98 -6.25 8.40
CA TRP A 192 -19.13 -7.40 8.71
C TRP A 192 -19.37 -8.52 7.70
N MET A 193 -18.33 -9.30 7.43
CA MET A 193 -18.42 -10.56 6.71
C MET A 193 -17.37 -11.54 7.22
N SER A 194 -17.61 -12.84 6.99
CA SER A 194 -16.60 -13.86 7.29
C SER A 194 -15.38 -13.70 6.37
N TYR A 195 -14.20 -14.06 6.86
CA TYR A 195 -13.00 -14.10 6.03
C TYR A 195 -13.17 -15.02 4.81
N ASP A 196 -13.96 -16.08 4.95
CA ASP A 196 -14.29 -16.99 3.86
C ASP A 196 -15.13 -16.31 2.77
N ASP A 197 -16.12 -15.51 3.15
CA ASP A 197 -16.93 -14.76 2.21
C ASP A 197 -16.13 -13.60 1.60
N PHE A 198 -15.27 -12.96 2.38
CA PHE A 198 -14.34 -11.95 1.87
C PHE A 198 -13.51 -12.52 0.70
N PHE A 199 -12.88 -13.68 0.90
CA PHE A 199 -12.06 -14.34 -0.12
C PHE A 199 -12.86 -14.79 -1.35
N LYS A 200 -14.14 -15.16 -1.17
CA LYS A 200 -15.02 -15.59 -2.27
C LYS A 200 -15.52 -14.43 -3.13
N ASN A 201 -15.69 -13.25 -2.55
CA ASN A 201 -16.39 -12.14 -3.20
C ASN A 201 -15.44 -11.03 -3.68
N PHE A 202 -14.33 -10.78 -2.97
CA PHE A 202 -13.35 -9.78 -3.38
C PHE A 202 -12.29 -10.37 -4.30
N HIS A 203 -11.80 -9.56 -5.24
CA HIS A 203 -10.79 -9.99 -6.21
C HIS A 203 -9.40 -9.49 -5.85
N GLN A 204 -9.30 -8.35 -5.15
CA GLN A 204 -8.03 -7.77 -4.77
C GLN A 204 -8.07 -7.29 -3.33
N LEU A 205 -6.97 -7.53 -2.61
CA LEU A 205 -6.65 -6.93 -1.31
C LEU A 205 -5.44 -6.02 -1.52
N HIS A 206 -5.57 -4.78 -1.05
CA HIS A 206 -4.55 -3.74 -1.13
C HIS A 206 -4.15 -3.32 0.28
N ILE A 207 -2.86 -3.32 0.57
CA ILE A 207 -2.32 -2.98 1.88
C ILE A 207 -1.29 -1.87 1.69
N CYS A 208 -1.48 -0.75 2.37
CA CYS A 208 -0.49 0.31 2.43
C CYS A 208 0.14 0.34 3.82
N HIS A 209 1.35 -0.21 3.93
CA HIS A 209 2.16 -0.26 5.13
C HIS A 209 2.76 1.11 5.41
N ARG A 210 2.52 1.62 6.62
CA ARG A 210 3.02 2.93 7.04
C ARG A 210 4.28 2.77 7.88
N GLY A 211 5.38 3.33 7.40
CA GLY A 211 6.63 3.42 8.13
C GLY A 211 6.77 4.74 8.90
N PRO A 212 7.88 4.93 9.63
CA PRO A 212 8.20 6.19 10.30
C PRO A 212 8.24 7.39 9.35
N ALA A 213 8.73 7.21 8.12
CA ALA A 213 8.76 8.28 7.12
C ALA A 213 7.34 8.70 6.67
N SER A 214 6.43 7.74 6.65
CA SER A 214 5.00 7.94 6.35
C SER A 214 4.28 8.79 7.40
N LEU A 215 4.81 8.85 8.63
CA LEU A 215 4.23 9.60 9.75
C LEU A 215 4.75 11.05 9.83
N GLY A 216 5.66 11.46 8.93
CA GLY A 216 6.22 12.81 8.89
C GLY A 216 7.09 13.15 10.11
N THR A 217 7.50 12.16 10.90
CA THR A 217 8.38 12.38 12.04
C THR A 217 9.83 12.50 11.55
N THR A 218 10.26 13.70 11.17
CA THR A 218 11.70 14.00 11.22
C THR A 218 12.16 13.98 12.69
N GLU A 219 13.42 13.63 12.95
CA GLU A 219 13.99 13.46 14.30
C GLU A 219 13.81 14.70 15.23
N GLY A 220 13.34 15.85 14.73
CA GLY A 220 13.00 17.05 15.52
C GLY A 220 11.51 17.31 15.79
N ASP A 221 10.56 16.64 15.10
CA ASP A 221 9.11 16.95 15.19
C ASP A 221 8.36 16.06 16.20
N ALA A 222 9.04 15.03 16.71
CA ALA A 222 8.45 14.04 17.63
C ALA A 222 8.01 14.64 18.98
N GLU A 223 8.57 15.79 19.39
CA GLU A 223 8.23 16.44 20.66
C GLU A 223 7.03 17.40 20.57
N THR A 224 6.65 17.87 19.38
CA THR A 224 5.57 18.87 19.22
C THR A 224 4.31 18.34 18.54
N CYS A 225 4.40 17.26 17.76
CA CYS A 225 3.25 16.66 17.08
C CYS A 225 2.51 15.65 17.97
N SER A 226 1.49 16.13 18.70
CA SER A 226 0.61 15.29 19.53
C SER A 226 -0.03 14.10 18.80
N TRP A 227 -0.12 14.12 17.46
CA TRP A 227 -0.69 13.02 16.66
C TRP A 227 0.27 11.86 16.40
N SER A 228 1.60 12.07 16.38
CA SER A 228 2.57 10.99 16.17
C SER A 228 2.69 10.07 17.38
N ASN A 229 2.37 10.57 18.58
CA ASN A 229 2.41 9.79 19.82
C ASN A 229 1.15 8.94 20.05
N LEU A 230 0.05 9.19 19.31
CA LEU A 230 -1.19 8.39 19.42
C LEU A 230 -1.08 6.99 18.80
N PHE A 231 -0.05 6.74 17.98
CA PHE A 231 0.12 5.50 17.21
C PHE A 231 1.43 4.76 17.49
N ARG A 232 2.24 5.22 18.45
CA ARG A 232 3.50 4.57 18.82
C ARG A 232 3.25 3.46 19.84
N ASP A 233 2.97 2.26 19.34
CA ASP A 233 3.44 1.04 19.99
C ASP A 233 4.71 0.61 19.28
N ASP A 234 5.87 0.85 19.89
CA ASP A 234 7.20 0.62 19.30
C ASP A 234 7.40 -0.85 18.85
N LYS A 235 6.57 -1.80 19.32
CA LYS A 235 6.63 -3.21 18.89
C LYS A 235 5.95 -3.48 17.55
N LEU A 236 5.04 -2.61 17.10
CA LEU A 236 4.23 -2.80 15.90
C LEU A 236 4.62 -1.83 14.77
N THR A 237 5.66 -1.03 14.94
CA THR A 237 6.13 -0.11 13.88
C THR A 237 7.10 -0.80 12.93
N TRP A 238 6.98 -0.51 11.63
CA TRP A 238 7.95 -0.94 10.63
C TRP A 238 9.31 -0.26 10.86
N LYS A 239 10.39 -1.00 10.59
CA LYS A 239 11.73 -0.42 10.39
C LYS A 239 11.90 -0.16 8.92
N GLU A 240 12.31 1.06 8.58
CA GLU A 240 12.37 1.53 7.20
C GLU A 240 13.79 2.00 6.89
N GLU A 241 14.32 1.56 5.75
CA GLU A 241 15.55 2.09 5.15
C GLU A 241 15.26 2.39 3.67
N ALA A 242 15.56 3.61 3.24
CA ALA A 242 15.36 4.05 1.87
C ALA A 242 16.72 4.32 1.19
N PHE A 243 16.84 3.87 -0.05
CA PHE A 243 18.03 4.10 -0.87
C PHE A 243 17.63 4.83 -2.15
N HIS A 244 18.45 5.81 -2.55
CA HIS A 244 18.31 6.49 -3.83
C HIS A 244 19.48 6.13 -4.74
N GLY A 245 19.19 5.99 -6.03
CA GLY A 245 20.15 5.60 -7.04
C GLY A 245 19.62 5.85 -8.44
N GLU A 246 20.43 5.53 -9.43
CA GLU A 246 20.11 5.76 -10.83
C GLU A 246 20.81 4.73 -11.74
N TRP A 247 20.20 4.47 -12.90
CA TRP A 247 20.78 3.66 -13.96
C TRP A 247 21.28 4.56 -15.08
N ARG A 248 22.61 4.69 -15.17
CA ARG A 248 23.28 5.48 -16.21
C ARG A 248 23.79 4.59 -17.34
N PRO A 249 23.47 4.87 -18.61
CA PRO A 249 24.03 4.15 -19.75
C PRO A 249 25.56 4.10 -19.72
N GLY A 250 26.13 2.92 -19.92
CA GLY A 250 27.59 2.71 -19.92
C GLY A 250 28.25 2.68 -18.53
N VAL A 251 27.51 2.91 -17.44
CA VAL A 251 28.04 2.90 -16.07
C VAL A 251 27.30 1.89 -15.20
N SER A 252 26.04 2.17 -14.87
CA SER A 252 25.25 1.37 -13.92
C SER A 252 24.02 0.70 -14.54
N ALA A 253 23.65 1.03 -15.78
CA ALA A 253 22.53 0.40 -16.50
C ALA A 253 22.91 -1.00 -17.01
N GLY A 254 23.03 -1.98 -16.09
CA GLY A 254 23.54 -3.32 -16.35
C GLY A 254 22.54 -4.28 -17.00
N GLY A 255 21.27 -3.90 -17.09
CA GLY A 255 20.20 -4.78 -17.58
C GLY A 255 19.73 -5.78 -16.53
N SER A 256 19.03 -6.84 -16.98
CA SER A 256 18.47 -7.87 -16.09
C SER A 256 19.36 -9.11 -16.00
N GLY A 257 19.09 -9.97 -15.01
CA GLY A 257 19.78 -11.26 -14.87
C GLY A 257 19.48 -12.25 -16.00
N GLN A 258 18.53 -11.94 -16.90
CA GLN A 258 18.21 -12.73 -18.08
C GLN A 258 18.80 -12.10 -19.36
N THR A 259 18.63 -10.78 -19.52
CA THR A 259 19.11 -9.97 -20.65
C THR A 259 20.23 -9.04 -20.19
N GLY A 260 21.46 -9.26 -20.65
CA GLY A 260 22.61 -8.46 -20.23
C GLY A 260 23.40 -9.04 -19.06
N LYS A 261 23.40 -10.37 -18.88
CA LYS A 261 24.13 -11.08 -17.81
C LYS A 261 25.56 -10.60 -17.58
N GLU A 262 26.28 -10.26 -18.65
CA GLU A 262 27.67 -9.78 -18.59
C GLU A 262 27.83 -8.44 -17.88
N LYS A 263 26.78 -7.61 -17.87
CA LYS A 263 26.75 -6.28 -17.25
C LYS A 263 25.87 -6.23 -16.02
N TYR A 264 25.11 -7.28 -15.69
CA TYR A 264 24.17 -7.29 -14.57
C TYR A 264 24.80 -6.85 -13.23
N TRP A 265 26.08 -7.20 -13.01
CA TRP A 265 26.83 -6.85 -11.81
C TRP A 265 27.12 -5.35 -11.65
N THR A 266 27.01 -4.56 -12.72
CA THR A 266 27.22 -3.10 -12.69
C THR A 266 26.01 -2.34 -12.14
N ASN A 267 24.85 -3.00 -12.00
CA ASN A 267 23.69 -2.41 -11.34
C ASN A 267 24.03 -2.05 -9.88
N PRO A 268 23.41 -1.00 -9.30
CA PRO A 268 23.57 -0.68 -7.88
C PRO A 268 23.22 -1.88 -6.98
N GLN A 269 24.02 -2.09 -5.93
CA GLN A 269 23.85 -3.18 -4.97
C GLN A 269 23.70 -2.60 -3.57
N TYR A 270 22.68 -3.06 -2.84
CA TYR A 270 22.37 -2.60 -1.49
C TYR A 270 22.45 -3.77 -0.52
N LEU A 271 23.11 -3.55 0.62
CA LEU A 271 23.26 -4.55 1.66
C LEU A 271 22.17 -4.33 2.71
N VAL A 272 21.30 -5.31 2.90
CA VAL A 272 20.31 -5.32 3.97
C VAL A 272 20.73 -6.31 5.06
N LYS A 273 20.65 -5.88 6.32
CA LYS A 273 20.94 -6.73 7.49
C LYS A 273 19.65 -7.01 8.24
N VAL A 274 19.27 -8.28 8.27
CA VAL A 274 18.09 -8.77 9.00
C VAL A 274 18.54 -9.32 10.34
N ASN A 275 18.35 -8.55 11.40
CA ASN A 275 18.86 -8.85 12.76
C ASN A 275 17.78 -9.32 13.74
N TYR A 276 16.52 -9.36 13.31
CA TYR A 276 15.37 -9.67 14.14
C TYR A 276 14.61 -10.85 13.54
N THR A 277 13.78 -11.49 14.34
CA THR A 277 12.86 -12.56 13.93
C THR A 277 11.44 -12.09 14.18
N ASP A 278 10.48 -12.57 13.39
CA ASP A 278 9.08 -12.24 13.59
C ASP A 278 8.54 -12.92 14.85
N ASP A 279 7.68 -12.21 15.59
CA ASP A 279 7.06 -12.73 16.81
C ASP A 279 6.22 -13.97 16.50
N GLY A 280 6.52 -15.08 17.18
CA GLY A 280 5.81 -16.35 17.00
C GLY A 280 6.27 -17.18 15.79
N ASP A 281 7.35 -16.80 15.12
CA ASP A 281 7.94 -17.61 14.05
C ASP A 281 8.89 -18.68 14.63
N GLU A 282 8.47 -19.94 14.60
CA GLU A 282 9.25 -21.08 15.11
C GLU A 282 10.53 -21.36 14.30
N GLN A 283 10.62 -20.82 13.08
CA GLN A 283 11.74 -21.02 12.17
C GLN A 283 12.78 -19.90 12.27
N ASN A 284 12.60 -18.92 13.16
CA ASN A 284 13.45 -17.74 13.32
C ASN A 284 13.62 -16.96 12.00
N LEU A 285 12.55 -16.86 11.22
CA LEU A 285 12.48 -16.05 10.01
C LEU A 285 12.05 -14.62 10.32
N CYS A 286 12.27 -13.73 9.35
CA CYS A 286 11.87 -12.33 9.45
C CYS A 286 11.30 -11.85 8.14
N THR A 287 10.19 -11.13 8.24
CA THR A 287 9.48 -10.55 7.11
C THR A 287 10.11 -9.21 6.75
N MET A 288 10.46 -9.06 5.48
CA MET A 288 10.93 -7.81 4.90
C MET A 288 10.15 -7.54 3.62
N ILE A 289 9.69 -6.30 3.48
CA ILE A 289 9.04 -5.80 2.26
C ILE A 289 10.05 -4.91 1.54
N ILE A 290 10.26 -5.17 0.25
CA ILE A 290 11.14 -4.37 -0.61
C ILE A 290 10.29 -3.78 -1.73
N ALA A 291 10.29 -2.44 -1.82
CA ALA A 291 9.67 -1.72 -2.92
C ALA A 291 10.74 -1.02 -3.77
N LEU A 292 10.64 -1.15 -5.09
CA LEU A 292 11.50 -0.48 -6.06
C LEU A 292 10.66 0.50 -6.89
N MET A 293 10.89 1.79 -6.70
CA MET A 293 10.13 2.84 -7.37
C MET A 293 10.99 3.60 -8.39
N GLN A 294 10.42 3.83 -9.58
CA GLN A 294 11.01 4.73 -10.57
C GLN A 294 10.56 6.17 -10.33
N LYS A 295 11.50 7.12 -10.42
CA LYS A 295 11.20 8.54 -10.32
C LYS A 295 10.78 9.12 -11.67
N GLU A 296 9.97 10.17 -11.63
CA GLU A 296 9.61 11.02 -12.78
C GLU A 296 8.83 10.36 -13.93
N THR A 297 8.30 9.14 -13.73
CA THR A 297 7.49 8.41 -14.72
C THR A 297 6.29 9.24 -15.22
N ARG A 298 5.58 9.88 -14.29
CA ARG A 298 4.44 10.75 -14.61
C ARG A 298 4.84 11.98 -15.44
N LEU A 299 5.94 12.65 -15.08
CA LEU A 299 6.46 13.77 -15.87
C LEU A 299 6.86 13.32 -17.28
N ARG A 300 7.46 12.13 -17.42
CA ARG A 300 7.80 11.54 -18.73
C ARG A 300 6.55 11.29 -19.57
N ARG A 301 5.46 10.76 -18.97
CA ARG A 301 4.16 10.58 -19.66
C ARG A 301 3.58 11.89 -20.16
N ILE A 302 3.56 12.95 -19.32
CA ILE A 302 3.07 14.28 -19.72
C ILE A 302 3.90 14.85 -20.89
N GLN A 303 5.20 14.54 -20.95
CA GLN A 303 6.09 14.95 -22.04
C GLN A 303 5.98 14.06 -23.31
N GLY A 304 5.04 13.11 -23.35
CA GLY A 304 4.86 12.19 -24.47
C GLY A 304 5.98 11.16 -24.64
N LYS A 305 6.78 10.91 -23.60
CA LYS A 305 7.81 9.86 -23.58
C LYS A 305 7.20 8.57 -23.03
N GLU A 306 7.79 7.42 -23.38
CA GLU A 306 7.42 6.14 -22.78
C GLU A 306 7.44 6.23 -21.25
N GLY A 307 6.33 5.78 -20.65
CA GLY A 307 5.94 6.16 -19.29
C GLY A 307 6.70 5.46 -18.18
N GLU A 308 7.14 4.22 -18.41
CA GLU A 308 7.80 3.37 -17.40
C GLU A 308 8.75 2.39 -18.08
N ASP A 309 9.93 2.21 -17.48
CA ASP A 309 10.86 1.15 -17.90
C ASP A 309 10.56 -0.12 -17.10
N TYR A 310 10.72 -1.31 -17.68
CA TYR A 310 10.58 -2.56 -16.93
C TYR A 310 11.67 -2.68 -15.86
N VAL A 311 11.27 -2.61 -14.59
CA VAL A 311 12.17 -2.76 -13.43
C VAL A 311 11.91 -4.06 -12.68
N GLN A 312 12.99 -4.61 -12.12
CA GLN A 312 12.97 -5.77 -11.24
C GLN A 312 14.19 -5.71 -10.32
N PHE A 313 14.11 -6.39 -9.19
CA PHE A 313 15.25 -6.61 -8.30
C PHE A 313 15.42 -8.11 -8.02
N ARG A 314 16.58 -8.47 -7.49
CA ARG A 314 16.84 -9.83 -6.97
C ARG A 314 17.57 -9.72 -5.65
N VAL A 315 17.13 -10.52 -4.70
CA VAL A 315 17.76 -10.63 -3.38
C VAL A 315 18.68 -11.84 -3.39
N PHE A 316 19.93 -11.65 -2.98
CA PHE A 316 20.91 -12.72 -2.84
C PHE A 316 21.32 -12.84 -1.38
N LYS A 317 21.37 -14.07 -0.86
CA LYS A 317 21.96 -14.33 0.45
C LYS A 317 23.48 -14.24 0.32
N ARG A 318 24.09 -13.29 1.03
CA ARG A 318 25.55 -13.16 1.08
C ARG A 318 26.14 -14.39 1.79
N GLN A 319 26.94 -15.17 1.07
CA GLN A 319 27.77 -16.21 1.66
C GLN A 319 29.10 -15.58 2.13
N TYR A 320 29.47 -15.80 3.39
CA TYR A 320 30.82 -15.52 3.85
C TYR A 320 31.74 -16.58 3.25
N ILE A 321 32.60 -16.16 2.32
CA ILE A 321 33.75 -16.97 1.92
C ILE A 321 34.84 -16.63 2.93
N GLU A 322 35.17 -17.56 3.83
CA GLU A 322 36.45 -17.50 4.54
C GLU A 322 37.55 -17.62 3.49
N VAL A 323 38.17 -16.49 3.14
CA VAL A 323 39.35 -16.52 2.28
C VAL A 323 40.53 -16.96 3.15
N THR A 324 40.70 -18.26 3.34
CA THR A 324 41.90 -18.88 3.90
C THR A 324 43.02 -18.93 2.85
N CYS A 325 43.23 -17.82 2.12
CA CYS A 325 44.34 -17.68 1.19
C CYS A 325 45.06 -16.37 1.47
N LEU A 326 46.13 -16.46 2.25
CA LEU A 326 47.23 -15.49 2.27
C LEU A 326 47.86 -15.45 0.87
N LEU A 327 47.25 -14.74 -0.08
CA LEU A 327 47.95 -14.30 -1.28
C LEU A 327 48.92 -13.19 -0.87
N ARG A 328 50.12 -13.60 -0.44
CA ARG A 328 51.31 -12.74 -0.53
C ARG A 328 51.51 -12.42 -2.02
N LEU A 329 51.01 -11.28 -2.45
CA LEU A 329 51.40 -10.65 -3.71
C LEU A 329 52.92 -10.39 -3.66
N LYS A 330 53.69 -11.33 -4.21
CA LYS A 330 55.10 -11.15 -4.52
C LYS A 330 55.15 -10.39 -5.84
N ILE A 331 55.11 -9.06 -5.77
CA ILE A 331 55.38 -8.21 -6.93
C ILE A 331 56.86 -8.39 -7.26
N THR A 332 57.13 -9.17 -8.30
CA THR A 332 58.48 -9.34 -8.85
C THR A 332 58.58 -8.40 -10.03
N TYR A 333 59.19 -7.22 -9.85
CA TYR A 333 59.70 -6.46 -10.98
C TYR A 333 61.08 -7.03 -11.32
N SER A 334 61.24 -7.53 -12.54
CA SER A 334 62.55 -7.59 -13.17
C SER A 334 62.63 -6.45 -14.18
N ILE A 335 63.77 -5.79 -14.14
CA ILE A 335 64.05 -4.45 -14.63
C ILE A 335 64.92 -4.54 -15.90
N HIS A 336 64.75 -3.55 -16.79
CA HIS A 336 65.71 -3.04 -17.80
C HIS A 336 65.97 -3.88 -19.07
N LEU A 337 66.37 -3.32 -20.22
CA LEU A 337 66.83 -1.99 -20.65
C LEU A 337 66.72 -1.94 -22.20
N GLY A 338 66.59 -0.74 -22.77
CA GLY A 338 66.65 -0.49 -24.21
C GLY A 338 66.14 0.90 -24.53
#